data_AF-A0A938R9Y4-F1
#
_entry.id   AF-A0A938R9Y4-F1
#
_cell.length_a   1.000
_cell.length_b   1.000
_cell.length_c   1.000
_cell.angle_alpha   90.00
_cell.angle_beta   90.00
_cell.angle_gamma   90.00
#
_symmetry.space_group_name_H-M   'P 1'
#
loop_
_entity.id
_entity.type
_entity.pdbx_description
1 polymer ?
#
loop_
_entity_poly.entity_id
_entity_poly.type
_entity_poly.pdbx_seq_one_letter_code
_entity_poly.pdbx_strand_id
1 'polypeptide(L)' 'MNTGRTSFSQVMDYLPLRRFKTCVDRYQGDKSIKTLTCLDQFYYMAFAQL' A
#
# COMPACT_ATOMS: atom_id res chain seq x y z
N MET A 1 15.01 -18.55 -12.66
CA MET A 1 13.78 -18.36 -11.84
C MET A 1 14.20 -17.64 -10.58
N ASN A 2 13.65 -16.45 -10.32
CA ASN A 2 14.01 -15.68 -9.12
C ASN A 2 13.32 -16.33 -7.92
N THR A 3 14.02 -17.26 -7.27
CA THR A 3 13.59 -18.00 -6.08
C THR A 3 13.61 -17.08 -4.84
N GLY A 4 12.99 -15.90 -4.92
CA GLY A 4 13.07 -14.84 -3.91
C GLY A 4 11.93 -13.82 -3.97
N ARG A 5 11.91 -12.90 -2.99
CA ARG A 5 10.91 -11.84 -2.84
C ARG A 5 11.10 -10.75 -3.90
N THR A 6 10.01 -10.28 -4.53
CA THR A 6 10.06 -9.26 -5.60
C THR A 6 10.68 -7.95 -5.10
N SER A 7 11.35 -7.19 -5.98
CA SER A 7 11.93 -5.88 -5.62
C SER A 7 10.87 -4.91 -5.06
N PHE A 8 9.67 -4.90 -5.64
CA PHE A 8 8.52 -4.16 -5.11
C PHE A 8 8.22 -4.55 -3.66
N SER A 9 8.17 -5.84 -3.38
CA SER A 9 7.85 -6.33 -2.05
C SER A 9 8.94 -5.98 -1.03
N GLN A 10 10.21 -5.92 -1.43
CA GLN A 10 11.31 -5.43 -0.57
C GLN A 10 11.19 -3.92 -0.29
N VAL A 11 10.81 -3.11 -1.27
CA VAL A 11 10.56 -1.66 -1.07
C VAL A 11 9.38 -1.43 -0.14
N MET A 12 8.31 -2.22 -0.28
CA MET A 12 7.13 -2.11 0.57
C MET A 12 7.38 -2.48 2.04
N ASP A 13 8.47 -3.17 2.40
CA ASP A 13 8.84 -3.39 3.80
C ASP A 13 9.17 -2.09 4.54
N TYR A 14 9.67 -1.09 3.82
CA TYR A 14 10.04 0.20 4.40
C TYR A 14 8.84 1.14 4.56
N LEU A 15 7.65 0.74 4.09
CA LEU A 15 6.43 1.51 4.23
C LEU A 15 5.97 1.50 5.71
N PRO A 16 5.82 2.67 6.36
CA PRO A 16 5.32 2.75 7.73
C PRO A 16 3.80 2.47 7.80
N LEU A 17 3.40 1.21 7.58
CA LEU A 17 2.00 0.76 7.50
C LEU A 17 1.15 1.19 8.69
N ARG A 18 1.70 1.15 9.92
CA ARG A 18 0.98 1.61 11.12
C ARG A 18 0.59 3.09 11.05
N ARG A 19 1.52 3.95 10.64
CA ARG A 19 1.26 5.39 10.51
C ARG A 19 0.30 5.66 9.36
N PHE A 20 0.49 4.97 8.23
CA PHE A 20 -0.41 5.04 7.09
C PHE A 20 -1.85 4.70 7.49
N LYS A 21 -2.05 3.55 8.15
CA LYS A 21 -3.37 3.12 8.62
C LYS A 21 -3.99 4.12 9.59
N THR A 22 -3.19 4.67 10.52
CA THR A 22 -3.66 5.72 11.45
C THR A 22 -4.18 6.95 10.70
N CYS A 23 -3.51 7.36 9.61
CA CYS A 23 -3.98 8.46 8.76
C CYS A 23 -5.26 8.10 8.01
N VAL A 24 -5.32 6.92 7.40
CA VAL A 24 -6.52 6.45 6.67
C VAL A 24 -7.73 6.40 7.60
N ASP A 25 -7.57 5.84 8.80
CA ASP A 25 -8.63 5.76 9.81
C ASP A 25 -9.05 7.16 10.29
N ARG A 26 -8.08 8.06 10.57
CA ARG A 26 -8.34 9.43 11.02
C ARG A 26 -9.15 10.23 9.99
N TYR A 27 -8.83 10.10 8.71
CA TYR A 27 -9.49 10.83 7.63
C TYR A 27 -10.62 10.06 6.97
N GLN A 28 -10.97 8.88 7.49
CA GLN A 28 -12.03 8.04 6.95
C GLN A 28 -11.83 7.72 5.45
N GLY A 29 -10.57 7.53 5.02
CA GLY A 29 -10.20 7.35 3.60
C GLY A 29 -10.87 6.14 2.95
N ASP A 30 -11.21 5.12 3.75
CA ASP A 30 -11.89 3.89 3.31
C ASP A 30 -13.41 3.89 3.59
N LYS A 31 -14.04 5.01 3.91
CA LYS A 31 -15.46 5.02 4.36
C LYS A 31 -16.48 4.74 3.25
N SER A 32 -16.12 4.92 1.98
CA SER A 32 -17.04 4.74 0.84
C SER A 32 -16.48 3.86 -0.27
N ILE A 33 -15.42 3.10 0.03
CA ILE A 33 -14.84 2.16 -0.92
C ILE A 33 -15.72 0.91 -1.01
N LYS A 34 -15.78 0.29 -2.19
CA LYS A 34 -16.49 -0.98 -2.42
C LYS A 34 -15.52 -2.17 -2.49
N THR A 35 -14.37 -1.97 -3.11
CA THR A 35 -13.41 -3.05 -3.42
C THR A 35 -11.95 -2.62 -3.40
N LEU A 36 -11.67 -1.31 -3.44
CA LEU A 36 -10.32 -0.79 -3.59
C LEU A 36 -9.96 0.10 -2.40
N THR A 37 -9.11 -0.38 -1.51
CA THR A 37 -8.70 0.38 -0.32
C THR A 37 -7.69 1.47 -0.66
N CYS A 38 -7.53 2.44 0.24
CA CYS A 38 -6.50 3.45 0.16
C CYS A 38 -5.09 2.81 0.13
N LEU A 39 -4.93 1.68 0.81
CA LEU A 39 -3.69 0.89 0.78
C LEU A 39 -3.47 0.22 -0.60
N ASP A 40 -4.51 -0.35 -1.20
CA ASP A 40 -4.42 -0.94 -2.54
C ASP A 40 -4.07 0.12 -3.59
N GLN A 41 -4.73 1.29 -3.53
CA GLN A 41 -4.39 2.44 -4.38
C GLN A 41 -2.93 2.84 -4.22
N PHE A 42 -2.42 2.88 -2.99
CA PHE A 42 -1.01 3.17 -2.74
C PHE A 42 -0.09 2.14 -3.40
N TYR A 43 -0.40 0.85 -3.28
CA TYR A 43 0.38 -0.20 -3.94
C TYR A 43 0.37 -0.08 -5.46
N TYR A 44 -0.78 0.23 -6.08
CA TYR A 44 -0.84 0.45 -7.53
C TYR A 44 -0.02 1.66 -7.97
N MET A 45 -0.10 2.79 -7.26
CA MET A 45 0.69 3.98 -7.57
C MET A 45 2.19 3.73 -7.40
N ALA A 46 2.59 3.07 -6.32
CA ALA A 46 3.99 2.76 -6.09
C ALA A 46 4.53 1.73 -7.09
N PHE A 47 3.71 0.78 -7.52
CA PHE A 47 4.08 -0.18 -8.56
C PHE A 47 4.23 0.50 -9.93
N ALA A 48 3.36 1.45 -10.27
CA ALA A 48 3.42 2.19 -11.53
C ALA A 48 4.67 3.08 -11.68
N GLN A 49 5.38 3.36 -10.59
CA GLN A 49 6.61 4.14 -10.58
C GLN A 49 7.87 3.29 -10.79
N LEU A 50 7.76 1.95 -10.70
CA LEU A 50 8.84 1.00 -10.96
C LEU A 50 8.92 0.63 -12.45
#